data_AF-A0A6A4P7S6-F1
#
_entry.id   AF-A0A6A4P7S6-F1
#
_cell.length_a   1.000
_cell.length_b   1.000
_cell.length_c   1.000
_cell.angle_alpha   90.00
_cell.angle_beta   90.00
_cell.angle_gamma   90.00
#
_symmetry.space_group_name_H-M   'P 1'
#
loop_
_entity.id
_entity.type
_entity.pdbx_description
1 polymer ?
#
loop_
_entity_poly.entity_id
_entity_poly.type
_entity_poly.pdbx_seq_one_letter_code
_entity_poly.pdbx_strand_id
1 'polypeptide(L)'
;MNHLLEKPFFSNFGAIVTFAIFGTFLSSIVTGVLVYLGGLIYLMYRLPFVECLMFGALISATDPVTVLSIFQELGTDVNLYALVFGESVLNDAMAISLYRTMSMVKADPSGQNLFMLVVRFLETFFGSMSAGQTFPDVLFRQC
;
A
#
# COMPACT_ATOMS: atom_id res chain seq x y z
N MET A 1 29.09 -29.87 -1.44
CA MET A 1 27.85 -30.42 -0.87
C MET A 1 27.63 -29.76 0.48
N ASN A 2 26.39 -29.38 0.81
CA ASN A 2 25.92 -28.57 1.95
C ASN A 2 25.81 -27.08 1.56
N HIS A 3 24.74 -26.54 0.97
CA HIS A 3 23.28 -26.75 1.07
C HIS A 3 22.64 -26.41 2.42
N LEU A 4 23.22 -25.45 3.15
CA LEU A 4 22.64 -24.91 4.38
C LEU A 4 22.85 -23.40 4.35
N LEU A 5 21.78 -22.61 4.16
CA LEU A 5 21.53 -21.26 4.73
C LEU A 5 20.35 -20.51 4.08
N GLU A 6 19.70 -21.05 3.04
CA GLU A 6 18.55 -20.36 2.40
C GLU A 6 17.22 -20.43 3.19
N LYS A 7 17.19 -21.08 4.37
CA LYS A 7 15.93 -21.50 5.03
C LYS A 7 15.36 -20.66 6.20
N PRO A 8 16.00 -19.64 6.80
CA PRO A 8 15.31 -18.79 7.78
C PRO A 8 14.62 -17.54 7.17
N PHE A 9 14.94 -17.19 5.92
CA PHE A 9 14.54 -15.91 5.32
C PHE A 9 13.06 -15.89 4.85
N PHE A 10 12.58 -16.99 4.25
CA PHE A 10 11.18 -17.14 3.84
C PHE A 10 10.21 -17.39 5.01
N SER A 11 10.71 -17.74 6.21
CA SER A 11 9.85 -17.99 7.37
C SER A 11 9.33 -16.71 8.02
N ASN A 12 10.06 -15.59 7.89
CA ASN A 12 9.70 -14.29 8.47
C ASN A 12 9.23 -13.28 7.42
N PHE A 13 9.38 -13.59 6.13
CA PHE A 13 8.86 -12.78 5.03
C PHE A 13 7.37 -12.49 5.21
N GLY A 14 6.58 -13.50 5.59
CA GLY A 14 5.16 -13.33 5.89
C GLY A 14 4.89 -12.37 7.05
N ALA A 15 5.72 -12.37 8.10
CA ALA A 15 5.59 -11.44 9.21
C ALA A 15 5.90 -10.00 8.77
N ILE A 16 6.96 -9.81 7.97
CA ILE A 16 7.35 -8.50 7.43
C ILE A 16 6.26 -7.96 6.50
N VAL A 17 5.72 -8.80 5.61
CA VAL A 17 4.58 -8.47 4.73
C VAL A 17 3.34 -8.09 5.53
N THR A 18 3.04 -8.84 6.60
CA THR A 18 1.91 -8.52 7.47
C THR A 18 2.12 -7.20 8.21
N PHE A 19 3.35 -6.92 8.66
CA PHE A 19 3.71 -5.64 9.26
C PHE A 19 3.63 -4.48 8.26
N ALA A 20 4.01 -4.69 7.00
CA ALA A 20 3.89 -3.67 5.94
C ALA A 20 2.41 -3.35 5.68
N ILE A 21 1.56 -4.36 5.48
CA ILE A 21 0.12 -4.18 5.30
C ILE A 21 -0.50 -3.45 6.50
N PHE A 22 -0.21 -3.91 7.72
CA PHE A 22 -0.76 -3.34 8.94
C PHE A 22 -0.23 -1.93 9.21
N GLY A 23 1.07 -1.70 8.98
CA GLY A 23 1.73 -0.41 9.14
C GLY A 23 1.17 0.63 8.18
N THR A 24 0.98 0.28 6.91
CA THR A 24 0.41 1.15 5.88
C THR A 24 -1.07 1.44 6.13
N PHE A 25 -1.84 0.43 6.57
CA PHE A 25 -3.22 0.64 6.99
C PHE A 25 -3.32 1.62 8.17
N LEU A 26 -2.49 1.42 9.20
CA LEU A 26 -2.47 2.29 10.37
C LEU A 26 -1.98 3.69 10.03
N SER A 27 -0.93 3.82 9.22
CA SER A 27 -0.40 5.09 8.73
C SER A 27 -1.45 5.87 7.95
N SER A 28 -2.20 5.21 7.06
CA SER A 28 -3.30 5.80 6.31
C SER A 28 -4.40 6.37 7.22
N ILE A 29 -4.77 5.64 8.27
CA ILE A 29 -5.77 6.10 9.25
C ILE A 29 -5.23 7.29 10.04
N VAL A 30 -4.01 7.18 10.57
CA VAL A 30 -3.40 8.22 11.40
C VAL A 30 -3.25 9.52 10.61
N THR A 31 -2.70 9.47 9.41
CA THR A 31 -2.58 10.64 8.53
C THR A 31 -3.94 11.21 8.15
N GLY A 32 -4.92 10.38 7.82
CA GLY A 32 -6.28 10.84 7.51
C GLY A 32 -6.96 11.54 8.69
N VAL A 33 -6.81 11.01 9.91
CA VAL A 33 -7.34 11.63 11.14
C VAL A 33 -6.61 12.94 11.45
N LEU A 34 -5.28 12.99 11.29
CA LEU A 34 -4.51 14.21 11.50
C LEU A 34 -4.94 15.33 10.54
N VAL A 35 -5.16 15.03 9.27
CA VAL A 35 -5.68 15.99 8.28
C VAL A 35 -7.09 16.46 8.65
N TYR A 36 -7.95 15.55 9.10
CA TYR A 36 -9.30 15.90 9.56
C TYR A 36 -9.28 16.83 10.78
N LEU A 37 -8.42 16.54 11.77
CA LEU A 37 -8.21 17.41 12.94
C LEU A 37 -7.64 18.76 12.54
N GLY A 38 -6.70 18.79 11.58
CA GLY A 38 -6.15 20.01 10.97
C GLY A 38 -7.24 20.90 10.33
N GLY A 39 -8.24 20.30 9.69
CA GLY A 39 -9.41 21.00 9.17
C GLY A 39 -10.36 21.50 10.27
N LEU A 40 -10.42 20.82 11.43
CA LEU A 40 -11.23 21.24 12.58
C LEU A 40 -10.65 22.48 13.29
N ILE A 41 -9.32 22.58 13.36
CA ILE A 41 -8.61 23.71 13.97
C ILE A 41 -8.44 24.90 13.01
N TYR A 42 -9.14 24.92 11.87
CA TYR A 42 -9.06 25.94 10.81
C TYR A 42 -7.64 26.15 10.21
N LEU A 43 -6.72 25.20 10.41
CA LEU A 43 -5.38 25.25 9.83
C LEU A 43 -5.39 24.85 8.34
N MET A 44 -6.37 24.04 7.93
CA MET A 44 -6.56 23.55 6.57
C MET A 44 -8.03 23.65 6.13
N TYR A 45 -8.29 23.52 4.83
CA TYR A 45 -9.65 23.49 4.29
C TYR A 45 -10.45 22.32 4.89
N ARG A 46 -11.71 22.57 5.26
CA ARG A 46 -12.57 21.62 5.97
C ARG A 46 -13.11 20.57 5.00
N LEU A 47 -12.34 19.51 4.80
CA LEU A 47 -12.71 18.36 3.97
C LEU A 47 -13.62 17.39 4.75
N PRO A 48 -14.53 16.68 4.06
CA PRO A 48 -15.30 15.61 4.69
C PRO A 48 -14.37 14.46 5.10
N PHE A 49 -14.70 13.79 6.20
CA PHE A 49 -13.85 12.76 6.81
C PHE A 49 -13.37 11.68 5.83
N VAL A 50 -14.24 11.27 4.89
CA VAL A 50 -13.91 10.26 3.87
C VAL A 50 -12.81 10.76 2.92
N GLU A 51 -12.82 12.04 2.54
CA GLU A 51 -11.77 12.62 1.68
C GLU A 51 -10.44 12.74 2.42
N CYS A 52 -10.46 13.04 3.73
CA CYS A 52 -9.25 13.02 4.55
C CYS A 52 -8.65 11.60 4.63
N LEU A 53 -9.48 10.57 4.80
CA LEU A 53 -9.04 9.17 4.76
C LEU A 53 -8.51 8.74 3.39
N MET A 54 -9.15 9.18 2.30
CA MET A 54 -8.65 8.95 0.94
C MET A 54 -7.27 9.59 0.75
N PHE A 55 -7.07 10.81 1.26
CA PHE A 55 -5.78 11.49 1.23
C PHE A 55 -4.73 10.72 2.05
N GLY A 56 -5.06 10.30 3.27
CA GLY A 56 -4.17 9.49 4.10
C GLY A 56 -3.76 8.19 3.42
N ALA A 57 -4.71 7.51 2.75
CA ALA A 57 -4.43 6.29 1.98
C ALA A 57 -3.43 6.53 0.85
N LEU A 58 -3.57 7.61 0.09
CA LEU A 58 -2.65 7.95 -1.00
C LEU A 58 -1.24 8.29 -0.50
N ILE A 59 -1.13 9.01 0.61
CA ILE A 59 0.16 9.41 1.19
C ILE A 59 0.88 8.22 1.85
N SER A 60 0.15 7.19 2.26
CA SER A 60 0.74 6.03 2.91
C SER A 60 1.50 5.09 1.96
N ALA A 61 1.33 5.22 0.64
CA ALA A 61 2.17 4.51 -0.33
C ALA A 61 3.61 5.06 -0.27
N THR A 62 4.54 4.24 0.18
CA THR A 62 5.97 4.57 0.25
C THR A 62 6.68 4.03 -0.99
N ASP A 63 7.35 4.91 -1.74
CA ASP A 63 8.18 4.54 -2.87
C ASP A 63 9.67 4.50 -2.47
N PRO A 64 10.31 3.31 -2.38
CA PRO A 64 11.73 3.20 -2.05
C PRO A 64 12.63 3.17 -3.29
N VAL A 65 12.15 3.54 -4.50
CA VAL A 65 12.96 3.56 -5.73
C VAL A 65 14.34 4.22 -5.52
N THR A 66 14.40 5.31 -4.76
CA THR A 66 15.66 6.02 -4.47
C THR A 66 16.57 5.27 -3.48
N VAL A 67 16.00 4.57 -2.51
CA VAL A 67 16.77 3.78 -1.54
C VAL A 67 17.29 2.51 -2.20
N LEU A 68 16.50 1.95 -3.10
CA LEU A 68 16.81 0.74 -3.86
C LEU A 68 18.00 0.95 -4.82
N SER A 69 18.06 2.10 -5.51
CA SER A 69 19.16 2.42 -6.42
C SER A 69 20.50 2.56 -5.68
N ILE A 70 20.48 3.17 -4.50
CA ILE A 70 21.67 3.30 -3.63
C ILE A 70 22.11 1.92 -3.12
N PHE A 71 21.17 1.07 -2.67
CA PHE A 71 21.53 -0.27 -2.20
C PHE A 71 22.12 -1.16 -3.30
N GLN A 72 21.74 -0.98 -4.56
CA GLN A 72 22.37 -1.70 -5.67
C GLN A 72 23.84 -1.30 -5.88
N GLU A 73 24.19 -0.03 -5.69
CA GLU A 73 25.59 0.45 -5.77
C GLU A 73 26.46 -0.07 -4.63
N LEU A 74 25.88 -0.32 -3.45
CA LEU A 74 26.59 -0.82 -2.27
C LEU A 74 26.81 -2.35 -2.24
N GLY A 75 26.33 -3.09 -3.26
CA GLY A 75 26.53 -4.55 -3.36
C GLY A 75 25.63 -5.37 -2.42
N THR A 76 24.38 -4.93 -2.24
CA THR A 76 23.45 -5.54 -1.29
C THR A 76 22.90 -6.89 -1.78
N ASP A 77 22.63 -7.79 -0.83
CA ASP A 77 22.10 -9.14 -1.05
C ASP A 77 20.76 -9.11 -1.82
N VAL A 78 20.61 -9.97 -2.84
CA VAL A 78 19.41 -10.05 -3.72
C VAL A 78 18.12 -10.24 -2.89
N ASN A 79 18.27 -10.83 -1.71
CA ASN A 79 17.21 -11.04 -0.74
C ASN A 79 16.63 -9.73 -0.17
N LEU A 80 17.45 -8.72 0.10
CA LEU A 80 17.00 -7.43 0.63
C LEU A 80 16.27 -6.62 -0.45
N TYR A 81 16.77 -6.70 -1.69
CA TYR A 81 16.13 -6.10 -2.85
C TYR A 81 14.71 -6.64 -3.07
N ALA A 82 14.55 -7.97 -3.07
CA ALA A 82 13.24 -8.61 -3.24
C ALA A 82 12.26 -8.26 -2.11
N LEU A 83 12.76 -8.08 -0.88
CA LEU A 83 11.96 -7.68 0.27
C LEU A 83 11.40 -6.26 0.14
N VAL A 84 12.25 -5.28 -0.13
CA VAL A 84 11.88 -3.86 -0.26
C VAL A 84 10.96 -3.66 -1.46
N PHE A 85 11.25 -4.32 -2.58
CA PHE A 85 10.36 -4.33 -3.73
C PHE A 85 8.97 -4.90 -3.37
N GLY A 86 8.93 -6.02 -2.64
CA GLY A 86 7.68 -6.62 -2.18
C GLY A 86 6.87 -5.69 -1.26
N GLU A 87 7.51 -5.02 -0.31
CA GLU A 87 6.89 -4.03 0.57
C GLU A 87 6.23 -2.89 -0.22
N SER A 88 6.94 -2.35 -1.21
CA SER A 88 6.45 -1.25 -2.07
C SER A 88 5.19 -1.64 -2.84
N VAL A 89 5.22 -2.81 -3.49
CA VAL A 89 4.10 -3.34 -4.27
C VAL A 89 2.88 -3.59 -3.37
N LEU A 90 3.11 -4.11 -2.16
CA LEU A 90 2.07 -4.32 -1.16
C LEU A 90 1.46 -3.00 -0.67
N ASN A 91 2.29 -1.99 -0.41
CA ASN A 91 1.85 -0.67 0.03
C ASN A 91 1.02 0.04 -1.04
N ASP A 92 1.42 -0.03 -2.31
CA ASP A 92 0.64 0.51 -3.43
C ASP A 92 -0.73 -0.17 -3.56
N ALA A 93 -0.76 -1.50 -3.49
CA ALA A 93 -2.02 -2.25 -3.53
C ALA A 93 -2.94 -1.88 -2.35
N MET A 94 -2.38 -1.70 -1.15
CA MET A 94 -3.12 -1.25 0.04
C MET A 94 -3.65 0.17 -0.12
N ALA A 95 -2.83 1.11 -0.60
CA ALA A 95 -3.25 2.50 -0.81
C ALA A 95 -4.40 2.61 -1.82
N ILE A 96 -4.27 1.91 -2.97
CA ILE A 96 -5.29 1.92 -4.03
C ILE A 96 -6.60 1.25 -3.56
N SER A 97 -6.52 0.11 -2.87
CA SER A 97 -7.69 -0.60 -2.35
C SER A 97 -8.43 0.23 -1.30
N LEU A 98 -7.71 0.87 -0.37
CA LEU A 98 -8.29 1.80 0.61
C LEU A 98 -8.95 3.00 -0.08
N TYR A 99 -8.26 3.63 -1.03
CA TYR A 99 -8.81 4.76 -1.78
C TYR A 99 -10.11 4.39 -2.52
N ARG A 100 -10.13 3.26 -3.23
CA ARG A 100 -11.33 2.79 -3.95
C ARG A 100 -12.46 2.46 -2.99
N THR A 101 -12.16 1.80 -1.88
CA THR A 101 -13.15 1.44 -0.86
C THR A 101 -13.79 2.70 -0.27
N MET A 102 -12.99 3.70 0.11
CA MET A 102 -13.48 4.97 0.64
C MET A 102 -14.26 5.78 -0.41
N SER A 103 -13.82 5.76 -1.67
CA SER A 103 -14.53 6.40 -2.78
C SER A 103 -15.91 5.79 -3.01
N MET A 104 -16.05 4.47 -2.86
CA MET A 104 -17.35 3.78 -2.95
C MET A 104 -18.26 4.11 -1.76
N VAL A 105 -17.72 4.15 -0.54
CA VAL A 105 -18.47 4.58 0.67
C VAL A 105 -19.00 6.01 0.51
N LYS A 106 -18.21 6.89 -0.10
CA LYS A 106 -18.64 8.25 -0.42
C LYS A 106 -19.81 8.28 -1.42
N ALA A 107 -19.80 7.39 -2.40
CA ALA A 107 -20.81 7.34 -3.47
C ALA A 107 -22.13 6.72 -3.00
N ASP A 108 -22.09 5.71 -2.13
CA ASP A 108 -23.27 5.10 -1.53
C ASP A 108 -23.05 4.80 -0.03
N PRO A 109 -23.45 5.74 0.86
CA PRO A 109 -23.31 5.58 2.31
C PRO A 109 -24.28 4.58 2.94
N SER A 110 -25.33 4.18 2.24
CA SER A 110 -26.54 3.56 2.80
C SER A 110 -26.72 2.08 2.43
N GLY A 111 -26.09 1.61 1.35
CA GLY A 111 -26.25 0.24 0.84
C GLY A 111 -25.19 -0.78 1.30
N GLN A 112 -24.13 -0.36 1.99
CA GLN A 112 -22.96 -1.22 2.18
C GLN A 112 -22.91 -1.90 3.55
N ASN A 113 -23.19 -3.20 3.57
CA ASN A 113 -22.87 -4.07 4.70
C ASN A 113 -21.35 -4.10 4.92
N LEU A 114 -20.90 -4.14 6.18
CA LEU A 114 -19.48 -4.31 6.54
C LEU A 114 -18.84 -5.49 5.79
N PHE A 115 -19.58 -6.58 5.64
CA PHE A 115 -19.14 -7.75 4.88
C PHE A 115 -18.88 -7.44 3.40
N MET A 116 -19.77 -6.68 2.74
CA MET A 116 -19.59 -6.27 1.36
C MET A 116 -18.39 -5.34 1.20
N LEU A 117 -18.18 -4.44 2.16
CA LEU A 117 -17.01 -3.56 2.21
C LEU A 117 -15.71 -4.36 2.25
N VAL A 118 -15.62 -5.36 3.12
CA VAL A 118 -14.44 -6.24 3.21
C VAL A 118 -14.24 -7.03 1.92
N VAL A 119 -15.31 -7.58 1.32
CA VAL A 119 -15.21 -8.31 0.05
C VAL A 119 -14.74 -7.40 -1.09
N ARG A 120 -15.26 -6.18 -1.19
CA ARG A 120 -14.84 -5.20 -2.21
C ARG A 120 -13.42 -4.71 -1.99
N PHE A 121 -13.01 -4.51 -0.74
CA PHE A 121 -11.64 -4.19 -0.38
C PHE A 121 -10.69 -5.31 -0.85
N LEU A 122 -11.02 -6.57 -0.57
CA LEU A 122 -10.23 -7.72 -1.02
C LEU A 122 -10.20 -7.83 -2.55
N GLU A 123 -11.35 -7.67 -3.22
CA GLU A 123 -11.46 -7.68 -4.68
C GLU A 123 -10.56 -6.61 -5.32
N THR A 124 -10.58 -5.39 -4.78
CA THR A 124 -9.75 -4.28 -5.29
C THR A 124 -8.27 -4.45 -4.94
N PHE A 125 -7.95 -5.01 -3.77
CA PHE A 125 -6.58 -5.33 -3.36
C PHE A 125 -5.96 -6.38 -4.28
N PHE A 126 -6.59 -7.55 -4.42
CA PHE A 126 -6.12 -8.60 -5.33
C PHE A 126 -6.16 -8.16 -6.80
N GLY A 127 -7.19 -7.41 -7.19
CA GLY A 127 -7.29 -6.80 -8.51
C GLY A 127 -6.11 -5.87 -8.82
N SER A 128 -5.73 -5.00 -7.88
CA SER A 128 -4.58 -4.09 -8.06
C SER A 128 -3.24 -4.83 -8.15
N MET A 129 -3.02 -5.89 -7.36
CA MET A 129 -1.84 -6.74 -7.48
C MET A 129 -1.76 -7.46 -8.84
N SER A 130 -2.89 -7.95 -9.35
CA SER A 130 -2.94 -8.61 -10.66
C SER A 130 -2.77 -7.65 -11.84
N ALA A 131 -3.32 -6.43 -11.73
CA ALA A 131 -3.20 -5.41 -12.77
C ALA A 131 -1.75 -4.92 -12.94
N GLY A 132 -0.95 -4.95 -11.87
CA GLY A 132 0.50 -4.67 -11.93
C GLY A 132 1.28 -5.61 -12.87
N GLN A 133 0.76 -6.80 -13.17
CA GLN A 133 1.37 -7.73 -14.14
C GLN A 133 0.94 -7.48 -15.60
N THR A 134 -0.08 -6.66 -15.84
CA THR A 134 -0.52 -6.26 -17.20
C THR A 134 0.13 -4.94 -17.66
N PHE A 135 0.75 -4.18 -16.75
CA PHE A 135 1.46 -2.94 -17.05
C PHE A 135 2.96 -3.02 -17.40
N PRO A 136 3.69 -4.16 -17.34
CA PRO A 136 5.01 -4.23 -17.98
C PRO A 136 4.90 -4.01 -19.50
N ASP A 137 3.82 -4.46 -20.15
CA ASP A 137 3.67 -4.40 -21.60
C ASP A 137 3.38 -2.99 -22.16
N VAL A 138 2.88 -2.06 -21.34
CA VAL A 138 2.59 -0.68 -21.77
C VAL A 138 3.79 0.24 -21.59
N LEU A 139 4.64 0.00 -20.57
CA LEU A 139 5.87 0.77 -20.35
C LEU A 139 7.01 0.35 -21.32
N PHE A 140 7.12 -0.94 -21.65
CA PHE A 140 8.13 -1.43 -22.61
C PHE A 140 7.84 -1.12 -24.08
N ARG A 141 6.68 -0.54 -24.40
CA ARG A 141 6.34 -0.12 -25.78
C ARG A 141 6.64 1.36 -26.05
N GLN A 142 7.22 2.06 -25.07
CA GLN A 142 7.68 3.44 -25.21
C GLN A 142 9.17 3.63 -24.86
N CYS A 143 9.96 2.55 -24.73
CA CYS A 143 11.41 2.57 -24.89
C CYS A 143 11.80 2.02 -26.26
#